data_AF-A0A0Q6LE77-F1
#
_entry.id   AF-A0A0Q6LE77-F1
#
_cell.length_a   1.000
_cell.length_b   1.000
_cell.length_c   1.000
_cell.angle_alpha   90.00
_cell.angle_beta   90.00
_cell.angle_gamma   90.00
#
_symmetry.space_group_name_H-M   'P 1'
#
loop_
_entity.id
_entity.type
_entity.pdbx_description
1 polymer ?
#
loop_
_entity_poly.entity_id
_entity_poly.type
_entity_poly.pdbx_seq_one_letter_code
_entity_poly.pdbx_strand_id
1 'polypeptide(L)'
;MTELKGMSYAELRALLEETEAALASKRTEELKVLADGYAKKLQMGGFSIAEGIEALKPYLPAKAAKAPSAPGDERKAKYANPADPTQTWVGLGKPPQWFRDQIANGRAREDMQIP
;
A
#
# COMPACT_ATOMS: atom_id res chain seq x y z
N MET A 1 -18.93 21.49 -33.62
CA MET A 1 -17.53 21.02 -33.77
C MET A 1 -16.55 22.19 -33.95
N THR A 2 -16.85 23.37 -33.38
CA THR A 2 -16.22 24.64 -33.77
C THR A 2 -15.72 25.48 -32.58
N GLU A 3 -16.15 25.19 -31.35
CA GLU A 3 -15.80 25.99 -30.16
C GLU A 3 -14.28 26.00 -29.87
N LEU A 4 -13.59 24.89 -30.16
CA LEU A 4 -12.15 24.74 -29.90
C LEU A 4 -11.26 25.51 -30.88
N LYS A 5 -11.70 25.76 -32.11
CA LYS A 5 -10.85 26.39 -33.16
C LYS A 5 -10.64 27.90 -32.94
N GLY A 6 -11.49 28.55 -32.14
CA GLY A 6 -11.40 29.98 -31.84
C GLY A 6 -10.70 30.32 -30.52
N MET A 7 -10.40 29.33 -29.68
CA MET A 7 -9.78 29.54 -28.37
C MET A 7 -8.28 29.76 -28.50
N SER A 8 -7.75 30.67 -27.68
CA SER A 8 -6.30 30.82 -27.51
C SER A 8 -5.69 29.59 -26.83
N TYR A 9 -4.36 29.44 -26.93
CA TYR A 9 -3.64 28.37 -26.25
C TYR A 9 -3.88 28.35 -24.73
N ALA A 10 -3.95 29.53 -24.11
CA ALA A 10 -4.22 29.65 -22.67
C ALA A 10 -5.63 29.17 -22.30
N GLU A 11 -6.64 29.52 -23.10
CA GLU A 11 -8.02 29.06 -22.91
C GLU A 11 -8.16 27.55 -23.13
N LEU A 12 -7.50 27.01 -24.16
CA LEU A 12 -7.46 25.56 -24.39
C LEU A 12 -6.80 24.80 -23.24
N ARG A 13 -5.73 25.35 -22.67
CA ARG A 13 -5.03 24.76 -21.52
C ARG A 13 -5.89 24.81 -20.26
N ALA A 14 -6.56 25.92 -20.00
CA ALA A 14 -7.49 26.05 -18.88
C ALA A 14 -8.69 25.08 -19.01
N LEU A 15 -9.25 24.96 -20.23
CA LEU A 15 -10.34 24.02 -20.50
C LEU A 15 -9.92 22.57 -20.31
N LEU A 16 -8.69 22.21 -20.68
CA LEU A 16 -8.14 20.88 -20.43
C LEU A 16 -8.09 20.58 -18.93
N GLU A 17 -7.54 21.50 -18.12
CA GLU A 17 -7.47 21.34 -16.67
C GLU A 17 -8.85 21.22 -16.02
N GLU A 18 -9.82 22.03 -16.45
CA GLU A 18 -11.20 21.95 -15.97
C GLU A 18 -11.86 20.62 -16.37
N THR A 19 -11.63 20.16 -17.60
CA THR A 19 -12.16 18.88 -18.09
C THR A 19 -11.57 17.71 -17.31
N GLU A 20 -10.27 17.73 -17.04
CA GLU A 20 -9.60 16.70 -16.23
C GLU A 20 -10.15 16.67 -14.79
N ALA A 21 -10.37 17.84 -14.18
CA ALA A 21 -10.97 17.95 -12.86
C ALA A 21 -12.43 17.44 -12.84
N ALA A 22 -13.22 17.79 -13.86
CA ALA A 22 -14.59 17.31 -14.03
C ALA A 22 -14.62 15.79 -14.22
N LEU A 23 -13.70 15.24 -15.02
CA LEU A 23 -13.57 13.80 -15.25
C LEU A 23 -13.20 13.05 -13.96
N ALA A 24 -12.24 13.56 -13.19
CA ALA A 24 -11.84 12.97 -11.91
C ALA A 24 -12.99 12.97 -10.90
N SER A 25 -13.75 14.06 -10.83
CA SER A 25 -14.93 14.18 -9.98
C SER A 25 -16.01 13.19 -10.39
N LYS A 26 -16.31 13.10 -11.70
CA LYS A 26 -17.30 12.16 -12.24
C LYS A 26 -16.90 10.71 -12.00
N ARG A 27 -15.63 10.36 -12.21
CA ARG A 27 -15.12 9.01 -11.92
C ARG A 27 -15.32 8.63 -10.45
N THR A 28 -15.08 9.56 -9.52
CA THR A 28 -15.24 9.32 -8.08
C THR A 28 -16.71 9.08 -7.73
N GLU A 29 -17.60 9.90 -8.28
CA GLU A 29 -19.06 9.79 -8.10
C GLU A 29 -19.59 8.45 -8.64
N GLU A 30 -19.23 8.08 -9.87
CA GLU A 30 -19.64 6.81 -10.47
C GLU A 30 -19.12 5.60 -9.70
N LEU A 31 -17.85 5.64 -9.25
CA LEU A 31 -17.26 4.56 -8.48
C LEU A 31 -17.93 4.40 -7.11
N LYS A 32 -18.32 5.51 -6.47
CA LYS A 32 -19.09 5.49 -5.21
C LYS A 32 -20.45 4.82 -5.41
N VAL A 33 -21.20 5.19 -6.46
CA VAL A 33 -22.50 4.59 -6.79
C VAL A 33 -22.38 3.07 -7.00
N LEU A 34 -21.34 2.63 -7.72
CA LEU A 34 -21.07 1.21 -7.89
C LEU A 34 -20.74 0.53 -6.56
N ALA A 35 -19.87 1.12 -5.74
CA ALA A 35 -19.51 0.58 -4.43
C ALA A 35 -20.72 0.43 -3.51
N ASP A 36 -21.60 1.44 -3.46
CA ASP A 36 -22.86 1.38 -2.70
C ASP A 36 -23.77 0.26 -3.22
N GLY A 37 -23.85 0.08 -4.54
CA GLY A 37 -24.60 -1.01 -5.16
C GLY A 37 -24.07 -2.40 -4.79
N TYR A 38 -22.74 -2.60 -4.79
CA TYR A 38 -22.11 -3.85 -4.36
C TYR A 38 -22.34 -4.12 -2.87
N ALA A 39 -22.15 -3.11 -2.01
CA ALA A 39 -22.38 -3.23 -0.58
C ALA A 39 -23.82 -3.66 -0.26
N LYS A 40 -24.81 -3.03 -0.90
CA LYS A 40 -26.22 -3.41 -0.75
C LYS A 40 -26.49 -4.85 -1.20
N LYS A 41 -25.93 -5.28 -2.34
CA LYS A 41 -26.10 -6.66 -2.82
C LYS A 41 -25.52 -7.68 -1.85
N LEU A 42 -24.34 -7.43 -1.28
CA LEU A 42 -23.72 -8.30 -0.28
C LEU A 42 -24.60 -8.38 0.98
N GLN A 43 -25.06 -7.24 1.49
CA GLN A 43 -25.92 -7.18 2.66
C GLN A 43 -27.25 -7.90 2.44
N MET A 44 -27.89 -7.72 1.27
CA MET A 44 -29.12 -8.44 0.91
C MET A 44 -28.92 -9.95 0.80
N GLY A 45 -27.73 -10.39 0.40
CA GLY A 45 -27.34 -11.80 0.38
C GLY A 45 -26.94 -12.37 1.75
N GLY A 46 -26.88 -11.54 2.80
CA GLY A 46 -26.44 -11.95 4.13
C GLY A 46 -24.92 -12.05 4.29
N PHE A 47 -24.14 -11.47 3.38
CA PHE A 47 -22.68 -11.49 3.41
C PHE A 47 -22.11 -10.16 3.93
N SER A 48 -20.96 -10.22 4.60
CA SER A 48 -20.21 -9.02 4.96
C SER A 48 -19.45 -8.42 3.77
N ILE A 49 -19.13 -7.13 3.86
CA ILE A 49 -18.30 -6.44 2.86
C ILE A 49 -16.91 -7.08 2.79
N ALA A 50 -16.34 -7.49 3.94
CA ALA A 50 -15.03 -8.12 4.01
C ALA A 50 -14.99 -9.43 3.21
N GLU A 51 -16.00 -10.30 3.37
CA GLU A 51 -16.11 -11.53 2.60
C GLU A 51 -16.26 -11.27 1.10
N GLY A 52 -17.04 -10.25 0.72
CA GLY A 52 -17.14 -9.82 -0.67
C GLY A 52 -15.81 -9.38 -1.28
N ILE A 53 -14.99 -8.65 -0.51
CA ILE A 53 -13.63 -8.24 -0.95
C ILE A 53 -12.73 -9.47 -1.12
N GLU A 54 -12.76 -10.41 -0.17
CA GLU A 54 -12.00 -11.66 -0.26
C GLU A 54 -12.40 -12.47 -1.51
N ALA A 55 -13.70 -12.58 -1.78
CA ALA A 55 -14.24 -13.28 -2.95
C ALA A 55 -13.88 -12.60 -4.29
N LEU A 56 -13.55 -11.30 -4.29
CA LEU A 56 -13.13 -10.57 -5.48
C LEU A 56 -11.65 -10.72 -5.83
N LYS A 57 -10.81 -11.25 -4.91
CA LYS A 57 -9.36 -11.42 -5.14
C LYS A 57 -8.99 -12.19 -6.41
N PRO A 58 -9.69 -13.28 -6.82
CA PRO A 58 -9.38 -14.00 -8.06
C PRO A 58 -9.58 -13.18 -9.34
N TYR A 59 -10.37 -12.11 -9.28
CA TYR A 59 -10.64 -11.22 -10.41
C TYR A 59 -9.61 -10.09 -10.51
N LEU A 60 -8.73 -9.94 -9.53
CA LEU A 60 -7.66 -8.96 -9.59
C LEU A 60 -6.61 -9.41 -10.62
N PRO A 61 -6.05 -8.49 -11.41
CA PRO A 61 -4.98 -8.84 -12.34
C PRO A 61 -3.81 -9.46 -11.57
N ALA A 62 -3.12 -10.44 -12.17
CA ALA A 62 -2.08 -11.25 -11.51
C ALA A 62 -0.93 -10.46 -10.85
N LYS A 63 -0.78 -9.17 -11.17
CA LYS A 63 0.18 -8.25 -10.53
C LYS A 63 -0.35 -7.62 -9.23
N ALA A 64 -1.67 -7.48 -9.08
CA ALA A 64 -2.35 -6.96 -7.89
C ALA A 64 -2.68 -8.05 -6.86
N ALA A 65 -2.75 -9.32 -7.28
CA ALA A 65 -2.86 -10.48 -6.39
C ALA A 65 -1.58 -10.73 -5.53
N LYS A 66 -0.49 -9.98 -5.80
CA LYS A 66 0.76 -9.96 -5.01
C LYS A 66 0.88 -8.74 -4.09
N ALA A 67 -0.24 -8.21 -3.58
CA ALA A 67 -0.18 -7.45 -2.33
C ALA A 67 -0.49 -8.42 -1.18
N PRO A 68 0.51 -9.09 -0.59
CA PRO A 68 0.28 -9.77 0.67
C PRO A 68 0.07 -8.68 1.73
N SER A 69 -1.14 -8.56 2.25
CA SER A 69 -1.21 -8.44 3.70
C SER A 69 -0.83 -9.82 4.23
N ALA A 70 0.45 -10.02 4.52
CA ALA A 70 0.89 -11.17 5.28
C ALA A 70 0.93 -10.75 6.76
N PRO A 71 -0.04 -11.14 7.60
CA PRO A 71 0.25 -11.41 9.00
C PRO A 71 1.14 -12.66 9.02
N GLY A 72 2.43 -12.48 8.80
CA GLY A 72 3.35 -13.60 8.56
C GLY A 72 4.65 -13.27 7.84
N ASP A 73 4.96 -12.00 7.56
CA ASP A 73 6.36 -11.60 7.33
C ASP A 73 7.05 -11.54 8.70
N GLU A 74 7.19 -12.71 9.35
CA GLU A 74 8.27 -12.94 10.32
C GLU A 74 9.57 -12.77 9.54
N ARG A 75 9.97 -11.51 9.34
CA ARG A 75 11.28 -11.14 8.85
C ARG A 75 12.24 -11.83 9.79
N LYS A 76 12.90 -12.86 9.30
CA LYS A 76 13.93 -13.58 10.05
C LYS A 76 14.85 -12.53 10.66
N ALA A 77 15.04 -12.60 11.97
CA ALA A 77 16.01 -11.75 12.63
C ALA A 77 17.34 -11.83 11.86
N LYS A 78 17.94 -10.68 11.58
CA LYS A 78 19.23 -10.63 10.88
C LYS A 78 20.38 -10.57 11.88
N TYR A 79 20.12 -10.01 13.05
CA TYR A 79 21.11 -9.86 14.12
C TYR A 79 20.54 -10.34 15.46
N ALA A 80 21.39 -10.96 16.29
CA ALA A 80 21.08 -11.35 17.66
C ALA A 80 22.10 -10.72 18.62
N ASN A 81 21.64 -10.35 19.82
CA ASN A 81 22.53 -9.81 20.84
C ASN A 81 23.38 -10.96 21.44
N PRO A 82 24.72 -10.88 21.38
CA PRO A 82 25.59 -11.91 21.94
C PRO A 82 25.57 -11.94 23.48
N ALA A 83 25.07 -10.88 24.14
CA ALA A 83 24.85 -10.87 25.59
C ALA A 83 23.48 -11.44 25.99
N ASP A 84 22.49 -11.41 25.10
CA ASP A 84 21.14 -11.93 25.36
C ASP A 84 20.48 -12.42 24.05
N PRO A 85 20.49 -13.74 23.77
CA PRO A 85 20.01 -14.29 22.51
C PRO A 85 18.49 -14.13 22.29
N THR A 86 17.73 -13.70 23.30
CA THR A 86 16.30 -13.40 23.14
C THR A 86 16.08 -12.06 22.42
N GLN A 87 17.08 -11.18 22.44
CA GLN A 87 17.04 -9.89 21.78
C GLN A 87 17.54 -10.01 20.34
N THR A 88 16.62 -9.87 19.40
CA THR A 88 16.93 -9.98 17.98
C THR A 88 16.46 -8.75 17.21
N TRP A 89 17.10 -8.48 16.08
CA TRP A 89 16.76 -7.37 15.21
C TRP A 89 16.83 -7.78 13.75
N VAL A 90 15.77 -7.45 13.01
CA VAL A 90 15.61 -7.78 11.59
C VAL A 90 16.51 -6.95 10.66
N GLY A 91 17.25 -5.98 11.20
CA GLY A 91 18.13 -5.10 10.41
C GLY A 91 17.37 -4.04 9.61
N LEU A 92 16.10 -3.82 9.91
CA LEU A 92 15.27 -2.76 9.32
C LEU A 92 14.87 -1.74 10.39
N GLY A 93 14.88 -0.46 10.02
CA GLY A 93 14.48 0.65 10.89
C GLY A 93 15.54 1.07 11.90
N LYS A 94 15.11 1.63 13.04
CA LYS A 94 16.01 2.14 14.07
C LYS A 94 16.67 0.96 14.82
N PRO A 95 18.01 0.92 14.92
CA PRO A 95 18.70 -0.16 15.64
C PRO A 95 18.36 -0.11 17.14
N PRO A 96 18.18 -1.28 17.78
CA PRO A 96 17.97 -1.36 19.22
C PRO A 96 19.22 -0.87 19.96
N GLN A 97 19.04 -0.55 21.24
CA GLN A 97 20.10 -0.01 22.08
C GLN A 97 21.30 -0.97 22.19
N TRP A 98 21.05 -2.25 22.47
CA TRP A 98 22.10 -3.27 22.55
C TRP A 98 22.97 -3.33 21.29
N PHE A 99 22.39 -3.19 20.10
CA PHE A 99 23.15 -3.26 18.85
C PHE A 99 24.09 -2.05 18.75
N ARG A 100 23.61 -0.86 19.12
CA ARG A 100 24.43 0.36 19.16
C ARG A 100 25.53 0.27 20.21
N ASP A 101 25.22 -0.25 21.39
CA ASP A 101 26.20 -0.45 22.46
C ASP A 101 27.28 -1.44 22.03
N GLN A 102 26.93 -2.56 21.38
CA GLN A 102 27.93 -3.53 20.91
C GLN A 102 28.86 -2.94 19.83
N ILE A 103 28.31 -2.19 18.87
CA ILE A 103 29.13 -1.46 17.88
C ILE A 103 30.02 -0.41 18.57
N ALA A 104 29.50 0.33 19.57
CA ALA A 104 30.28 1.31 20.32
C ALA A 104 31.39 0.69 21.17
N ASN A 105 31.19 -0.54 21.66
CA ASN A 105 32.20 -1.35 22.33
C ASN A 105 33.21 -2.02 21.35
N GLY A 106 33.14 -1.70 20.06
CA GLY A 106 34.09 -2.16 19.05
C GLY A 106 33.78 -3.53 18.44
N ARG A 107 32.59 -4.12 18.67
CA ARG A 107 32.19 -5.33 17.95
C ARG A 107 31.84 -5.01 16.50
N ALA A 108 32.19 -5.94 15.61
CA ALA A 108 31.71 -5.92 14.24
C ALA A 108 30.23 -6.31 14.18
N ARG A 109 29.50 -5.72 13.22
CA ARG A 109 28.09 -6.08 12.95
C ARG A 109 27.96 -7.53 12.45
N GLU A 110 29.00 -8.04 11.77
CA GLU A 110 29.03 -9.40 11.23
C GLU A 110 29.00 -10.45 12.34
N ASP A 111 29.66 -10.22 13.48
CA ASP A 111 29.66 -11.11 14.65
C ASP A 111 28.28 -11.27 15.31
N MET A 112 27.40 -10.31 15.08
CA MET A 112 26.04 -10.35 15.60
C MET A 112 25.05 -10.89 14.57
N GLN A 113 25.49 -11.15 13.33
CA GLN A 113 24.63 -11.60 12.26
C GLN A 113 24.31 -13.09 12.44
N ILE A 114 23.02 -13.42 12.45
CA ILE A 114 22.56 -14.81 12.46
C ILE A 114 22.38 -15.32 11.02
N PRO A 115 22.68 -16.60 10.74
CA PRO A 115 22.66 -17.18 9.39
C PRO A 115 21.27 -17.23 8.75
#